data_AF-A0A662J441-F1
#
_entry.id   AF-A0A662J441-F1
#
_cell.length_a   1.000
_cell.length_b   1.000
_cell.length_c   1.000
_cell.angle_alpha   90.00
_cell.angle_beta   90.00
_cell.angle_gamma   90.00
#
_symmetry.space_group_name_H-M   'P 1'
#
loop_
_entity.id
_entity.type
_entity.pdbx_description
1 polymer ?
#
loop_
_entity_poly.entity_id
_entity_poly.type
_entity_poly.pdbx_seq_one_letter_code
_entity_poly.pdbx_strand_id
1 'polypeptide(L)'
;MTVEGSSHETIHVYKALGLSEVVNELYVGLVDPSRGPFTKIKAPGGKILKELTIPNNVVEADAIVNLPKTKTRIDTLATLDSKNLKGFLLDDLRRRAHVLGLEKAIAGLAKALHEKAKLTWLPRITRATRGQASLRA
;
A
#
# COMPACT_ATOMS: atom_id res chain seq x y z
N MET A 1 -2.65 18.39 11.44
CA MET A 1 -1.27 18.09 11.01
C MET A 1 -1.34 17.30 9.70
N THR A 2 -1.19 17.98 8.58
CA THR A 2 -1.19 17.37 7.24
C THR A 2 0.14 16.69 7.01
N VAL A 3 0.16 15.35 7.05
CA VAL A 3 1.34 14.57 6.67
C VAL A 3 1.37 14.52 5.15
N GLU A 4 1.93 15.56 4.52
CA GLU A 4 2.29 15.50 3.10
C GLU A 4 3.49 14.58 2.90
N GLY A 5 3.47 13.82 1.81
CA GLY A 5 4.37 12.70 1.51
C GLY A 5 5.81 13.09 1.25
N SER A 6 6.50 13.60 2.26
CA SER A 6 7.96 13.65 2.37
C SER A 6 8.45 12.33 3.00
N SER A 7 9.69 11.92 2.68
CA SER A 7 10.38 10.71 3.16
C SER A 7 10.64 10.73 4.68
N HIS A 8 9.57 10.80 5.47
CA HIS A 8 9.64 10.65 6.91
C HIS A 8 9.84 9.17 7.24
N GLU A 9 10.62 8.88 8.29
CA GLU A 9 10.72 7.52 8.79
C GLU A 9 9.32 7.01 9.15
N THR A 10 8.97 5.82 8.63
CA THR A 10 7.66 5.19 8.78
C THR A 10 7.18 5.18 10.24
N ILE A 11 8.10 4.94 11.19
CA ILE A 11 7.79 4.89 12.62
C ILE A 11 7.26 6.23 13.17
N HIS A 12 7.78 7.36 12.68
CA HIS A 12 7.32 8.69 13.08
C HIS A 12 5.91 8.96 12.55
N VAL A 13 5.62 8.50 11.33
CA VAL A 13 4.28 8.60 10.73
C VAL A 13 3.28 7.73 11.49
N TYR A 14 3.66 6.51 11.86
CA TYR A 14 2.82 5.63 12.67
C TYR A 14 2.45 6.23 14.02
N LYS A 15 3.42 6.81 14.71
CA LYS A 15 3.17 7.53 15.98
C LYS A 15 2.27 8.73 15.78
N ALA A 16 2.50 9.55 14.75
CA ALA A 16 1.68 10.73 14.47
C ALA A 16 0.23 10.37 14.09
N LEU A 17 0.00 9.18 13.51
CA LEU A 17 -1.32 8.67 13.16
C LEU A 17 -2.05 7.98 14.32
N GLY A 18 -1.42 7.84 15.49
CA GLY A 18 -1.98 7.12 16.63
C GLY A 18 -2.06 5.60 16.41
N LEU A 19 -1.29 5.06 15.46
CA LEU A 19 -1.33 3.63 15.15
C LEU A 19 -0.70 2.81 16.26
N SER A 20 0.32 3.35 16.93
CA SER A 20 1.00 2.67 18.05
C SER A 20 0.04 2.34 19.19
N GLU A 21 -0.91 3.22 19.47
CA GLU A 21 -1.92 3.05 20.51
C GLU A 21 -2.95 2.00 20.11
N VAL A 22 -3.46 2.06 18.88
CA VAL A 22 -4.44 1.11 18.33
C VAL A 22 -3.88 -0.32 18.28
N VAL A 23 -2.62 -0.49 17.86
CA VAL A 23 -2.03 -1.83 17.78
C VAL A 23 -1.82 -2.46 19.16
N ASN A 24 -1.50 -1.64 20.18
CA ASN A 24 -1.39 -2.10 21.56
C ASN A 24 -2.75 -2.53 22.11
N GLU A 25 -3.82 -1.77 21.84
CA GLU A 25 -5.18 -2.10 22.27
C GLU A 25 -5.71 -3.38 21.60
N LEU A 26 -5.40 -3.56 20.32
CA LEU A 26 -5.83 -4.72 19.54
C LEU A 26 -4.90 -5.93 19.68
N TYR A 27 -3.80 -5.82 20.43
CA TYR A 27 -2.77 -6.85 20.58
C TYR A 27 -2.22 -7.37 19.24
N VAL A 28 -2.04 -6.46 18.26
CA VAL A 28 -1.51 -6.79 16.94
C VAL A 28 -0.12 -6.18 16.74
N GLY A 29 0.68 -6.79 15.88
CA GLY A 29 2.00 -6.26 15.51
C GLY A 29 1.89 -5.11 14.50
N LEU A 30 2.81 -4.15 14.61
CA LEU A 30 3.00 -3.09 13.61
C LEU A 30 4.31 -3.33 12.86
N VAL A 31 4.24 -3.46 11.54
CA VAL A 31 5.42 -3.75 10.71
C VAL A 31 5.65 -2.63 9.73
N ASP A 32 6.90 -2.17 9.66
CA ASP A 32 7.38 -1.27 8.62
C ASP A 32 7.80 -2.08 7.38
N PRO A 33 7.06 -2.03 6.26
CA PRO A 33 7.40 -2.78 5.05
C PRO A 33 8.66 -2.26 4.35
N SER A 34 9.22 -1.12 4.75
CA SER A 34 10.47 -0.59 4.20
C SER A 34 11.73 -1.10 4.93
N ARG A 35 11.57 -1.84 6.04
CA ARG A 35 12.66 -2.35 6.88
C ARG A 35 12.56 -3.86 7.05
N GLY A 36 13.71 -4.52 7.22
CA GLY A 36 13.79 -5.95 7.50
C GLY A 36 14.37 -6.78 6.34
N PRO A 37 14.27 -8.12 6.40
CA PRO A 37 14.72 -8.99 5.34
C PRO A 37 13.76 -8.93 4.14
N PHE A 38 14.34 -8.96 2.95
CA PHE A 38 13.60 -8.91 1.70
C PHE A 38 13.87 -10.15 0.85
N THR A 39 12.83 -10.62 0.18
CA THR A 39 12.90 -11.72 -0.78
C THR A 39 12.67 -11.17 -2.19
N LYS A 40 13.55 -11.55 -3.12
CA LYS A 40 13.35 -11.28 -4.54
C LYS A 40 12.44 -12.34 -5.13
N ILE A 41 11.37 -11.90 -5.78
CA ILE A 41 10.43 -12.77 -6.48
C ILE A 41 10.31 -12.33 -7.94
N LYS A 42 10.06 -13.29 -8.84
CA LYS A 42 9.77 -12.97 -10.24
C LYS A 42 8.40 -12.30 -10.32
N ALA A 43 8.30 -11.23 -11.10
CA ALA A 43 7.02 -10.58 -11.37
C ALA A 43 6.25 -11.39 -12.44
N PRO A 44 5.09 -11.98 -12.13
CA PRO A 44 4.33 -12.75 -13.12
C PRO A 44 3.82 -11.80 -14.21
N GLY A 45 4.25 -12.01 -15.46
CA GLY A 45 3.93 -11.13 -16.59
C GLY A 45 4.82 -9.87 -16.70
N GLY A 46 6.03 -9.92 -16.14
CA GLY A 46 7.01 -8.82 -16.06
C GLY A 46 7.41 -8.15 -17.38
N LYS A 47 6.52 -7.35 -17.96
CA LYS A 47 6.81 -6.47 -19.10
C LYS A 47 7.55 -5.18 -18.68
N ILE A 48 7.48 -4.80 -17.40
CA ILE A 48 8.04 -3.54 -16.88
C ILE A 48 9.02 -3.76 -15.72
N LEU A 49 8.62 -4.52 -14.70
CA LEU A 49 9.50 -4.99 -13.63
C LEU A 49 9.63 -6.50 -13.79
N LYS A 50 10.86 -7.01 -13.98
CA LYS A 50 11.12 -8.45 -14.11
C LYS A 50 11.22 -9.14 -12.75
N GLU A 51 11.71 -8.41 -11.76
CA GLU A 51 11.89 -8.86 -10.38
C GLU A 51 11.28 -7.83 -9.42
N LEU A 52 10.67 -8.33 -8.35
CA LEU A 52 10.12 -7.55 -7.26
C LEU A 52 10.87 -7.93 -5.98
N THR A 53 11.41 -6.94 -5.30
CA THR A 53 11.96 -7.10 -3.95
C THR A 53 10.83 -6.80 -2.98
N ILE A 54 10.38 -7.81 -2.24
CA ILE A 54 9.23 -7.74 -1.32
C ILE A 54 9.68 -8.08 0.10
N PRO A 55 9.12 -7.45 1.14
CA PRO A 55 9.37 -7.81 2.53
C PRO A 55 8.99 -9.27 2.86
N ASN A 56 9.84 -9.98 3.61
CA ASN A 56 9.61 -11.40 3.92
C ASN A 56 8.30 -11.65 4.66
N ASN A 57 7.92 -10.77 5.59
CA ASN A 57 6.65 -10.84 6.33
C ASN A 57 5.43 -10.86 5.42
N VAL A 58 5.52 -10.30 4.20
CA VAL A 58 4.44 -10.33 3.21
C VAL A 58 4.48 -11.63 2.41
N VAL A 59 5.66 -12.16 2.14
CA VAL A 59 5.85 -13.43 1.40
C VAL A 59 5.47 -14.64 2.23
N GLU A 60 5.72 -14.60 3.54
CA GLU A 60 5.45 -15.67 4.50
C GLU A 60 4.03 -15.65 5.06
N ALA A 61 3.24 -14.60 4.76
CA ALA A 61 1.88 -14.49 5.25
C ALA A 61 0.94 -15.49 4.56
N ASP A 62 0.13 -16.21 5.35
CA ASP A 62 -0.91 -17.12 4.81
C ASP A 62 -2.03 -16.35 4.10
N ALA A 63 -2.38 -15.18 4.64
CA ALA A 63 -3.41 -14.31 4.11
C ALA A 63 -3.03 -12.84 4.26
N ILE A 64 -3.37 -12.04 3.25
CA ILE A 64 -3.20 -10.59 3.26
C ILE A 64 -4.58 -9.96 3.12
N VAL A 65 -4.99 -9.23 4.16
CA VAL A 65 -6.23 -8.46 4.16
C VAL A 65 -5.90 -7.02 3.80
N ASN A 66 -6.27 -6.62 2.58
CA ASN A 66 -6.00 -5.27 2.10
C ASN A 66 -7.14 -4.32 2.47
N LEU A 67 -6.83 -3.27 3.26
CA LEU A 67 -7.77 -2.24 3.73
C LEU A 67 -7.46 -0.86 3.11
N PRO A 68 -7.83 -0.64 1.83
CA PRO A 68 -7.57 0.61 1.14
C PRO A 68 -8.52 1.73 1.57
N LYS A 69 -7.99 2.96 1.62
CA LYS A 69 -8.84 4.16 1.51
C LYS A 69 -9.14 4.37 0.03
N THR A 70 -10.41 4.24 -0.36
CA THR A 70 -10.85 4.49 -1.74
C THR A 70 -10.39 5.89 -2.16
N LYS A 71 -9.51 5.93 -3.15
CA LYS A 71 -9.17 7.17 -3.86
C LYS A 71 -9.99 7.18 -5.15
N THR A 72 -10.30 8.35 -5.68
CA THR A 72 -10.84 8.52 -7.03
C THR A 72 -9.76 9.14 -7.92
N ARG A 73 -9.73 8.77 -9.21
CA ARG A 73 -8.92 9.43 -10.25
C ARG A 73 -9.89 9.90 -11.32
N ILE A 74 -9.51 10.95 -12.07
CA ILE A 74 -10.39 11.68 -13.00
C ILE A 74 -10.87 10.83 -14.21
N ASP A 75 -10.27 9.66 -14.39
CA ASP A 75 -10.28 8.88 -15.61
C ASP A 75 -10.56 7.38 -15.39
N THR A 76 -10.94 6.94 -14.17
CA THR A 76 -11.40 5.56 -13.90
C THR A 76 -12.46 5.48 -12.80
N LEU A 77 -13.48 4.64 -13.02
CA LEU A 77 -14.72 4.60 -12.20
C LEU A 77 -14.62 3.81 -10.89
N ALA A 78 -13.70 2.83 -10.75
CA ALA A 78 -13.27 2.25 -9.49
C ALA A 78 -12.26 1.10 -9.76
N THR A 79 -11.01 1.26 -9.29
CA THR A 79 -10.08 0.18 -8.87
C THR A 79 -8.82 0.82 -8.28
N LEU A 80 -9.00 1.64 -7.25
CA LEU A 80 -7.91 2.39 -6.59
C LEU A 80 -7.45 1.74 -5.29
N ASP A 81 -8.08 0.62 -4.94
CA ASP A 81 -7.75 -0.24 -3.81
C ASP A 81 -6.35 -0.85 -3.96
N SER A 82 -5.96 -1.15 -5.20
CA SER A 82 -4.63 -1.69 -5.52
C SER A 82 -3.50 -0.70 -5.25
N LYS A 83 -3.77 0.61 -5.13
CA LYS A 83 -2.74 1.58 -4.73
C LYS A 83 -2.23 1.34 -3.32
N ASN A 84 -3.00 0.67 -2.45
CA ASN A 84 -2.51 0.32 -1.12
C ASN A 84 -1.32 -0.66 -1.19
N LEU A 85 -1.30 -1.54 -2.20
CA LEU A 85 -0.21 -2.49 -2.42
C LEU A 85 1.11 -1.81 -2.82
N LYS A 86 1.09 -0.56 -3.32
CA LYS A 86 2.30 0.22 -3.57
C LYS A 86 3.17 0.35 -2.30
N GLY A 87 2.57 0.24 -1.11
CA GLY A 87 3.28 0.24 0.17
C GLY A 87 4.31 -0.89 0.31
N PHE A 88 4.15 -2.00 -0.41
CA PHE A 88 5.10 -3.11 -0.39
C PHE A 88 6.27 -2.96 -1.38
N LEU A 89 6.24 -1.94 -2.24
CA LEU A 89 7.36 -1.63 -3.13
C LEU A 89 8.40 -0.79 -2.38
N LEU A 90 9.64 -1.28 -2.35
CA LEU A 90 10.80 -0.51 -1.91
C LEU A 90 10.98 0.77 -2.71
N ASP A 91 11.63 1.77 -2.12
CA ASP A 91 11.78 3.13 -2.68
C ASP A 91 12.26 3.13 -4.14
N ASP A 92 13.30 2.36 -4.46
CA ASP A 92 13.84 2.27 -5.82
C ASP A 92 12.85 1.66 -6.82
N LEU A 93 12.17 0.59 -6.44
CA LEU A 93 11.15 -0.06 -7.25
C LEU A 93 9.92 0.85 -7.42
N ARG A 94 9.58 1.60 -6.37
CA ARG A 94 8.47 2.56 -6.35
C ARG A 94 8.74 3.74 -7.29
N ARG A 95 9.97 4.25 -7.31
CA ARG A 95 10.41 5.29 -8.26
C ARG A 95 10.38 4.77 -9.70
N ARG A 96 10.94 3.58 -9.95
CA ARG A 96 10.92 2.95 -11.28
C ARG A 96 9.50 2.67 -11.76
N ALA A 97 8.63 2.17 -10.89
CA ALA A 97 7.21 1.94 -11.20
C ALA A 97 6.49 3.25 -11.57
N HIS A 98 6.84 4.36 -10.92
CA HIS A 98 6.26 5.67 -11.23
C HIS A 98 6.59 6.13 -12.66
N VAL A 99 7.83 5.91 -13.11
CA VAL A 99 8.30 6.30 -14.44
C VAL A 99 7.80 5.35 -15.54
N LEU A 100 7.77 4.04 -15.26
CA LEU A 100 7.54 3.02 -16.29
C LEU A 100 6.07 2.59 -16.44
N GLY A 101 5.20 3.00 -15.52
CA GLY A 101 3.77 2.66 -15.53
C GLY A 101 3.33 1.99 -14.23
N LEU A 102 2.89 2.83 -13.29
CA LEU A 102 2.60 2.43 -11.91
C LEU A 102 1.50 1.36 -11.83
N GLU A 103 0.47 1.46 -12.65
CA GLU A 103 -0.65 0.53 -12.66
C GLU A 103 -0.21 -0.89 -13.01
N LYS A 104 0.63 -1.03 -14.03
CA LYS A 104 1.14 -2.33 -14.49
C LYS A 104 2.07 -2.94 -13.45
N ALA A 105 2.88 -2.12 -12.78
CA ALA A 105 3.72 -2.57 -11.67
C ALA A 105 2.87 -3.08 -10.49
N ILE A 106 1.80 -2.37 -10.13
CA ILE A 106 0.86 -2.76 -9.07
C ILE A 106 0.11 -4.05 -9.45
N ALA A 107 -0.31 -4.20 -10.71
CA ALA A 107 -0.98 -5.41 -11.17
C ALA A 107 -0.06 -6.65 -11.10
N GLY A 108 1.21 -6.50 -11.51
CA GLY A 108 2.22 -7.54 -11.38
C GLY A 108 2.48 -7.91 -9.92
N LEU A 109 2.53 -6.93 -9.02
CA LEU A 109 2.65 -7.15 -7.58
C LEU A 109 1.43 -7.90 -7.01
N ALA A 110 0.21 -7.45 -7.32
CA ALA A 110 -1.02 -8.10 -6.85
C ALA A 110 -1.08 -9.57 -7.28
N LYS A 111 -0.68 -9.87 -8.53
CA LYS A 111 -0.61 -11.23 -9.04
C LYS A 111 0.45 -12.06 -8.30
N ALA A 112 1.64 -11.50 -8.09
CA ALA A 112 2.72 -12.18 -7.37
C ALA A 112 2.32 -12.51 -5.92
N LEU A 113 1.56 -11.62 -5.27
CA LEU A 113 1.01 -11.83 -3.94
C LEU A 113 -0.10 -12.88 -3.94
N HIS A 114 -1.01 -12.84 -4.91
CA HIS A 114 -2.09 -13.83 -5.03
C HIS A 114 -1.58 -15.26 -5.28
N GLU A 115 -0.45 -15.42 -5.98
CA GLU A 115 0.18 -16.74 -6.19
C GLU A 115 0.84 -17.30 -4.91
N LYS A 116 1.18 -16.43 -3.94
CA LYS A 116 1.91 -16.81 -2.72
C LYS A 116 1.03 -16.83 -1.47
N ALA A 117 0.05 -15.94 -1.38
CA ALA A 117 -0.80 -15.73 -0.23
C ALA A 117 -2.24 -15.49 -0.67
N LYS A 118 -3.21 -15.84 0.18
CA LYS A 118 -4.62 -15.52 -0.08
C LYS A 118 -4.83 -14.01 0.09
N LEU A 119 -4.96 -13.28 -1.03
CA LEU A 119 -5.20 -11.84 -1.04
C LEU A 119 -6.70 -11.54 -1.06
N THR A 120 -7.22 -10.89 -0.01
CA THR A 120 -8.62 -10.46 0.07
C THR A 120 -8.72 -8.94 0.15
N TRP A 121 -9.67 -8.38 -0.61
CA TRP A 121 -9.96 -6.95 -0.65
C TRP A 121 -11.17 -6.65 0.24
N LEU A 122 -10.98 -5.83 1.26
CA LEU A 122 -12.09 -5.32 2.05
C LEU A 122 -12.37 -3.87 1.63
N PRO A 123 -13.41 -3.63 0.80
CA PRO A 123 -13.78 -2.28 0.44
C PRO A 123 -14.27 -1.56 1.70
N ARG A 124 -13.58 -0.49 2.08
CA ARG A 124 -14.05 0.37 3.16
C ARG A 124 -15.24 1.18 2.65
N ILE A 125 -16.46 0.78 3.03
CA ILE A 125 -17.67 1.60 2.88
C ILE A 125 -17.57 2.74 3.90
N THR A 126 -16.84 3.79 3.56
CA THR A 126 -16.99 5.06 4.27
C THR A 126 -17.82 6.02 3.45
N ARG A 127 -18.92 6.49 4.04
CA ARG A 127 -19.68 7.64 3.58
C ARG A 127 -18.69 8.79 3.41
N ALA A 128 -18.48 9.22 2.16
CA ALA A 128 -17.66 10.40 1.88
C ALA A 128 -18.37 11.62 2.47
N THR A 129 -18.04 12.02 3.69
CA THR A 129 -18.31 13.38 4.14
C THR A 129 -17.41 14.29 3.33
N ARG A 130 -17.94 14.86 2.24
CA ARG A 130 -17.35 16.06 1.63
C ARG A 130 -17.18 17.06 2.76
N GLY A 131 -15.95 17.40 3.11
CA GLY A 131 -15.70 18.64 3.82
C GLY A 131 -16.21 19.75 2.92
N GLN A 132 -17.39 20.30 3.25
CA GLN A 132 -17.74 21.63 2.80
C GLN A 132 -16.72 22.55 3.46
N ALA A 133 -15.67 22.90 2.72
CA ALA A 133 -14.95 24.13 3.01
C ALA A 133 -15.99 25.24 2.85
N SER A 134 -16.54 25.70 3.96
CA SER A 134 -17.35 26.90 4.02
C SER A 134 -16.44 28.06 3.66
N LEU A 135 -16.48 28.50 2.40
CA LEU A 135 -16.21 29.88 2.06
C LEU A 135 -17.27 30.71 2.80
N ARG A 136 -16.88 31.29 3.93
CA ARG A 136 -17.61 32.40 4.53
C ARG A 136 -16.85 33.67 4.18
N ALA A 137 -17.58 34.49 3.41
CA ALA A 137 -17.53 35.95 3.20
C ALA A 137 -16.18 36.65 3.42
#